data_AF-A0A133ZN85-F1
#
_entry.id   AF-A0A133ZN85-F1
#
_cell.length_a   1.000
_cell.length_b   1.000
_cell.length_c   1.000
_cell.angle_alpha   90.00
_cell.angle_beta   90.00
_cell.angle_gamma   90.00
#
_symmetry.space_group_name_H-M   'P 1'
#
loop_
_entity.id
_entity.type
_entity.pdbx_description
1 polymer ?
#
loop_
_entity_poly.entity_id
_entity_poly.type
_entity_poly.pdbx_seq_one_letter_code
_entity_poly.pdbx_strand_id
1 'polypeptide(L)' 'GWQEAIDSGMQKGLEEGMQKGLEEGIQKGAEIEKKNIAETMKKKGFDIGLIMEITGLSKDKILAL' A
#
# COMPACT_ATOMS: atom_id res chain seq x y z
N GLY A 1 28.73 -27.86 3.97
CA GLY A 1 29.03 -28.34 2.60
C GLY A 1 28.29 -27.50 1.57
N TRP A 2 28.64 -27.60 0.28
CA TRP A 2 27.98 -26.82 -0.80
C TRP A 2 26.45 -26.94 -0.80
N GLN A 3 25.92 -28.10 -0.43
CA GLN A 3 24.48 -28.33 -0.30
C GLN A 3 23.82 -27.41 0.75
N GLU A 4 24.37 -27.35 1.96
CA GLU A 4 23.85 -26.50 3.04
C GLU A 4 23.87 -25.01 2.67
N ALA A 5 24.88 -24.58 1.88
CA ALA A 5 24.96 -23.20 1.41
C ALA A 5 23.86 -22.88 0.38
N ILE A 6 23.55 -23.80 -0.52
CA ILE A 6 22.45 -23.67 -1.50
C ILE A 6 21.10 -23.66 -0.76
N ASP A 7 20.88 -24.60 0.15
CA ASP A 7 19.63 -24.72 0.90
C ASP A 7 19.38 -23.46 1.74
N SER A 8 20.41 -22.97 2.43
CA SER A 8 20.33 -21.73 3.21
C SER A 8 20.07 -20.50 2.34
N GLY A 9 20.69 -20.43 1.16
CA GLY A 9 20.48 -19.35 0.20
C GLY A 9 19.06 -19.33 -0.35
N MET A 10 18.52 -20.50 -0.70
CA MET A 10 17.15 -20.65 -1.19
C MET A 10 16.13 -20.29 -0.10
N GLN A 11 16.34 -20.75 1.13
CA GLN A 11 15.46 -20.45 2.25
C GLN A 11 15.41 -18.95 2.55
N LYS A 12 16.57 -18.29 2.59
CA LYS A 12 16.64 -16.82 2.77
C LYS A 12 15.98 -16.07 1.63
N GLY A 13 16.22 -16.47 0.38
CA GLY A 13 15.60 -15.85 -0.78
C GLY A 13 14.07 -15.94 -0.76
N LEU A 14 13.53 -17.09 -0.37
CA LEU A 14 12.09 -17.29 -0.23
C LEU A 14 11.50 -16.43 0.91
N GLU A 15 12.16 -16.41 2.06
CA GLU A 15 11.73 -15.64 3.23
C GLU A 15 11.72 -14.14 2.93
N GLU A 16 12.81 -13.61 2.36
CA GLU A 16 12.89 -12.20 1.96
C GLU A 16 11.86 -11.85 0.88
N GLY A 17 11.66 -12.73 -0.11
CA GLY A 17 10.68 -12.53 -1.17
C GLY A 17 9.25 -12.47 -0.62
N MET A 18 8.91 -13.37 0.30
CA MET A 18 7.60 -13.39 0.95
C MET A 18 7.38 -12.15 1.81
N GLN A 19 8.39 -11.75 2.60
CA GLN A 19 8.29 -10.57 3.47
C GLN A 19 8.10 -9.29 2.64
N LYS A 20 8.90 -9.08 1.59
CA LYS A 20 8.78 -7.93 0.68
C LYS A 20 7.42 -7.93 -0.03
N GLY A 21 6.98 -9.08 -0.53
CA GLY A 21 5.69 -9.21 -1.20
C GLY A 21 4.51 -8.87 -0.28
N LEU A 22 4.54 -9.31 0.97
CA LEU A 22 3.52 -8.99 1.97
C LEU A 22 3.52 -7.49 2.30
N GLU A 23 4.69 -6.90 2.56
CA GLU A 23 4.82 -5.48 2.88
C GLU A 23 4.30 -4.59 1.73
N GLU A 24 4.73 -4.88 0.49
CA GLU A 24 4.23 -4.17 -0.69
C GLU A 24 2.73 -4.34 -0.88
N GLY A 25 2.20 -5.55 -0.64
CA GLY A 25 0.76 -5.83 -0.73
C GLY A 25 -0.05 -5.01 0.26
N ILE A 26 0.40 -4.94 1.52
CA ILE A 26 -0.24 -4.15 2.57
C ILE A 26 -0.20 -2.66 2.23
N GLN A 27 0.96 -2.13 1.79
CA GLN A 27 1.11 -0.73 1.44
C GLN A 27 0.23 -0.34 0.23
N LYS A 28 0.23 -1.16 -0.84
CA LYS A 28 -0.61 -0.93 -2.02
C LYS A 28 -2.10 -0.99 -1.67
N GLY A 29 -2.51 -1.98 -0.87
CA GLY A 29 -3.89 -2.11 -0.40
C GLY A 29 -4.35 -0.89 0.40
N ALA A 30 -3.52 -0.42 1.34
CA ALA A 30 -3.83 0.77 2.14
C ALA A 30 -3.94 2.04 1.28
N GLU A 31 -3.06 2.25 0.29
CA GLU A 31 -3.16 3.40 -0.61
C GLU A 31 -4.39 3.32 -1.53
N ILE A 32 -4.75 2.14 -2.03
CA ILE A 32 -5.96 1.94 -2.84
C ILE A 32 -7.20 2.27 -2.00
N GLU A 33 -7.27 1.78 -0.76
CA GLU A 33 -8.43 2.00 0.09
C GLU A 33 -8.62 3.49 0.43
N LYS A 34 -7.54 4.21 0.75
CA LYS A 34 -7.59 5.66 0.95
C LYS A 34 -8.15 6.40 -0.27
N LYS A 35 -7.74 6.00 -1.48
CA LYS A 35 -8.26 6.59 -2.73
C LYS A 35 -9.74 6.28 -2.94
N ASN A 36 -10.17 5.04 -2.71
CA ASN A 36 -11.57 4.64 -2.84
C ASN A 36 -12.49 5.43 -1.90
N ILE A 37 -12.06 5.62 -0.66
CA ILE A 37 -12.79 6.42 0.33
C ILE A 37 -12.86 7.88 -0.15
N ALA A 38 -11.73 8.47 -0.53
CA ALA A 38 -11.69 9.86 -1.00
C ALA A 38 -12.53 10.08 -2.27
N GLU A 39 -12.49 9.17 -3.24
CA GLU A 39 -13.35 9.22 -4.43
C GLU A 39 -14.83 9.20 -4.06
N THR A 40 -15.21 8.30 -3.16
CA THR A 40 -16.60 8.16 -2.71
C THR A 40 -17.06 9.44 -2.01
N MET A 41 -16.22 10.01 -1.16
CA MET A 41 -16.51 11.27 -0.48
C MET A 41 -16.62 12.44 -1.47
N LYS A 42 -15.68 12.54 -2.42
CA LYS A 42 -15.71 13.57 -3.47
C LYS A 42 -17.00 13.47 -4.31
N LYS A 43 -17.39 12.26 -4.72
CA LYS A 43 -18.64 12.00 -5.45
C LYS A 43 -19.89 12.38 -4.64
N LYS A 44 -19.84 12.27 -3.31
CA LYS A 44 -20.91 12.69 -2.40
C LYS A 44 -20.89 14.20 -2.08
N GLY A 45 -19.94 14.95 -2.60
CA GLY A 45 -19.86 16.40 -2.44
C GLY A 45 -19.28 16.86 -1.09
N PHE A 46 -18.56 16.00 -0.38
CA PHE A 46 -17.83 16.42 0.82
C PHE A 46 -16.74 17.43 0.48
N ASP A 47 -16.45 18.35 1.40
CA ASP A 47 -15.41 19.34 1.20
C ASP A 47 -14.01 18.70 1.20
N ILE A 48 -13.09 19.32 0.48
CA ILE A 48 -11.74 18.79 0.31
C ILE A 48 -10.98 18.72 1.65
N GLY A 49 -11.23 19.64 2.58
CA GLY A 49 -10.57 19.67 3.88
C GLY A 49 -10.91 18.43 4.72
N LEU A 50 -12.19 18.09 4.80
CA LEU A 50 -12.66 16.88 5.47
C LEU A 50 -12.12 15.60 4.81
N ILE A 51 -12.07 15.56 3.48
CA ILE A 51 -11.50 14.41 2.75
C ILE A 51 -10.02 14.24 3.11
N MET A 52 -9.25 15.34 3.18
CA MET A 52 -7.85 15.31 3.61
C MET A 52 -7.70 14.81 5.04
N GLU A 53 -8.52 15.29 5.97
CA GLU A 53 -8.49 14.87 7.37
C GLU A 53 -8.79 13.38 7.55
N ILE A 54 -9.83 12.87 6.87
CA ILE A 54 -10.26 11.48 7.02
C ILE A 54 -9.31 10.51 6.31
N THR A 55 -8.87 10.84 5.10
CA THR A 55 -8.08 9.89 4.27
C THR A 55 -6.58 10.05 4.44
N GLY A 56 -6.12 11.18 4.99
CA GLY A 56 -4.71 11.55 5.06
C GLY A 56 -4.08 11.83 3.69
N LEU A 57 -4.88 11.97 2.62
CA LEU A 57 -4.40 12.31 1.29
C LEU A 57 -4.14 13.82 1.19
N SER A 58 -3.15 14.20 0.39
CA SER A 58 -2.92 15.60 0.06
C SER A 58 -4.03 16.15 -0.82
N LYS A 59 -4.21 17.47 -0.78
CA LYS A 59 -5.13 18.19 -1.66
C LYS A 59 -4.94 17.82 -3.13
N ASP A 60 -3.69 17.77 -3.61
CA ASP A 60 -3.38 17.48 -5.01
C ASP A 60 -3.80 16.06 -5.39
N LYS A 61 -3.57 15.07 -4.51
CA LYS A 61 -4.04 13.69 -4.75
C LYS A 61 -5.57 13.67 -4.87
N ILE A 62 -6.30 14.35 -3.99
CA ILE A 62 -7.78 14.39 -4.00
C ILE A 62 -8.33 15.12 -5.23
N LEU A 63 -7.66 16.19 -5.68
CA LEU A 63 -8.05 16.90 -6.89
C LEU A 63 -7.88 16.05 -8.15
N ALA A 64 -6.89 15.15 -8.16
CA ALA A 64 -6.61 14.24 -9.26
C ALA A 64 -7.48 12.96 -9.30
N LEU A 65 -8.24 12.67 -8.23
CA LEU A 65 -9.25 11.58 -8.19
C LEU A 65 -10.50 11.93 -9.01
#